data_AF-A0A6V7WPL7-F1
#
_entry.id   AF-A0A6V7WPL7-F1
#
_cell.length_a   1.000
_cell.length_b   1.000
_cell.length_c   1.000
_cell.angle_alpha   90.00
_cell.angle_beta   90.00
_cell.angle_gamma   90.00
#
_symmetry.space_group_name_H-M   'P 1'
#
loop_
_entity.id
_entity.type
_entity.pdbx_description
1 polymer ?
#
loop_
_entity_poly.entity_id
_entity_poly.type
_entity_poly.pdbx_seq_one_letter_code
_entity_poly.pdbx_strand_id
1 'polypeptide(L)'
;MCFNCRVTQTKHWFNLLKGHYLCKKCGEYKNKYGMFRSNELWSKTTKDRNCSICNVIHTSHWYRYSKPGHYLCAACYQKQQRIKKSHNNTK
;
A
#
# COMPACT_ATOMS: atom_id res chain seq x y z
N MET A 1 -0.11 -3.03 -18.17
CA MET A 1 0.29 -1.89 -17.30
C MET A 1 -0.83 -0.86 -17.32
N CYS A 2 -1.20 -0.28 -16.17
CA CYS A 2 -2.26 0.73 -16.10
C CYS A 2 -1.84 2.03 -16.79
N PHE A 3 -2.68 2.56 -17.68
CA PHE A 3 -2.45 3.81 -18.38
C PHE A 3 -2.33 5.01 -17.42
N ASN A 4 -3.19 5.04 -16.40
CA ASN A 4 -3.26 6.17 -15.46
C ASN A 4 -2.18 6.13 -14.38
N CYS A 5 -2.01 5.02 -13.67
CA CYS A 5 -1.12 4.94 -12.50
C CYS A 5 0.06 3.98 -12.65
N ARG A 6 0.30 3.47 -13.87
CA ARG A 6 1.45 2.62 -14.24
C ARG A 6 1.63 1.33 -13.41
N VAL A 7 0.68 0.95 -12.56
CA VAL A 7 0.73 -0.34 -11.87
C VAL A 7 0.72 -1.50 -12.87
N THR A 8 1.51 -2.52 -12.57
CA THR A 8 1.62 -3.73 -13.40
C THR A 8 0.75 -4.87 -12.88
N GLN A 9 0.33 -4.82 -11.61
CA GLN A 9 -0.53 -5.81 -10.97
C GLN A 9 -1.85 -5.20 -10.49
N THR A 10 -2.95 -5.90 -10.72
CA THR A 10 -4.30 -5.54 -10.26
C THR A 10 -5.19 -6.78 -10.27
N LYS A 11 -6.23 -6.80 -9.44
CA LYS A 11 -7.22 -7.90 -9.39
C LYS A 11 -8.09 -7.98 -10.65
N HIS A 12 -8.35 -6.82 -11.26
CA HIS A 12 -9.17 -6.69 -12.46
C HIS A 12 -8.66 -5.53 -13.33
N TRP A 13 -8.82 -5.67 -14.64
CA TRP A 13 -8.41 -4.70 -15.65
C TRP A 13 -9.65 -4.17 -16.38
N PHE A 14 -9.77 -2.85 -16.44
CA PHE A 14 -10.81 -2.15 -17.19
C PHE A 14 -10.27 -1.74 -18.55
N ASN A 15 -11.04 -1.96 -19.62
CA ASN A 15 -10.72 -1.44 -20.95
C ASN A 15 -11.05 0.05 -21.04
N LEU A 16 -10.15 0.84 -21.63
CA LEU A 16 -10.35 2.28 -21.82
C LEU A 16 -10.58 2.62 -23.30
N LEU A 17 -9.54 2.42 -24.11
CA LEU A 17 -9.47 2.67 -25.55
C LEU A 17 -8.55 1.61 -26.17
N LYS A 18 -8.50 1.49 -27.50
CA LYS A 18 -7.64 0.51 -28.19
C LYS A 18 -6.20 0.57 -27.63
N GLY A 19 -5.74 -0.53 -27.04
CA GLY A 19 -4.40 -0.68 -26.45
C GLY A 19 -4.20 -0.11 -25.04
N HIS A 20 -5.21 0.54 -24.44
CA HIS A 20 -5.09 1.20 -23.14
C HIS A 20 -5.99 0.56 -22.08
N TYR A 21 -5.38 0.20 -20.94
CA TYR A 21 -6.04 -0.49 -19.84
C TYR A 21 -5.93 0.32 -18.54
N LEU A 22 -6.95 0.27 -17.70
CA LEU A 22 -6.97 0.83 -16.36
C LEU A 22 -6.96 -0.30 -15.32
N CYS A 23 -6.25 -0.10 -14.20
CA CYS A 23 -6.35 -1.01 -13.07
C CYS A 23 -7.71 -0.84 -12.36
N LYS A 24 -8.04 -1.78 -11.46
CA LYS A 24 -9.34 -1.79 -10.76
C LYS A 24 -9.68 -0.44 -10.13
N LYS A 25 -8.75 0.11 -9.34
CA LYS A 25 -8.93 1.40 -8.66
C LYS A 25 -9.12 2.57 -9.61
N CYS A 26 -8.42 2.59 -10.75
CA CYS A 26 -8.54 3.68 -11.71
C CYS A 26 -9.81 3.59 -12.54
N GLY A 27 -10.24 2.38 -12.90
CA GLY A 27 -11.52 2.15 -13.57
C GLY A 27 -12.71 2.53 -12.70
N GLU A 28 -12.74 2.04 -11.45
CA GLU A 28 -13.79 2.40 -10.48
C GLU A 28 -13.85 3.92 -10.22
N TYR A 29 -12.69 4.58 -10.11
CA TYR A 29 -12.64 6.03 -9.92
C TYR A 29 -13.20 6.77 -11.15
N LYS A 30 -12.77 6.38 -12.36
CA LYS A 30 -13.26 6.99 -13.60
C LYS A 30 -14.77 6.78 -13.76
N ASN A 31 -15.29 5.59 -13.45
CA ASN A 31 -16.72 5.31 -13.51
C ASN A 31 -17.52 6.14 -12.50
N LYS A 32 -16.96 6.38 -11.30
CA LYS A 32 -17.66 7.13 -10.25
C LYS A 32 -17.62 8.64 -10.45
N TYR A 33 -16.50 9.18 -10.91
CA TYR A 33 -16.25 10.63 -10.94
C TYR A 33 -16.12 11.21 -12.36
N GLY A 34 -16.17 10.37 -13.40
CA GLY A 34 -16.01 10.80 -14.80
C GLY A 34 -14.60 11.23 -15.21
N MET A 35 -13.66 11.32 -14.26
CA MET A 35 -12.31 11.86 -14.47
C MET A 35 -11.21 10.86 -14.08
N PHE A 36 -10.00 11.07 -14.59
CA PHE A 36 -8.84 10.25 -14.22
C PHE A 36 -8.39 10.53 -12.78
N ARG A 37 -8.00 9.47 -12.07
CA ARG A 37 -7.53 9.56 -10.68
C ARG A 37 -6.16 10.22 -10.63
N SER A 38 -6.01 11.34 -9.91
CA SER A 38 -4.72 12.03 -9.79
C SER A 38 -3.63 11.17 -9.15
N ASN A 39 -2.40 11.38 -9.62
CA ASN A 39 -1.18 10.67 -9.21
C ASN A 39 -0.84 10.98 -7.74
N GLU A 40 -1.26 12.15 -7.24
CA GLU A 40 -1.08 12.56 -5.84
C GLU A 40 -1.82 11.63 -4.87
N LEU A 41 -2.98 11.09 -5.28
CA LEU A 41 -3.70 10.08 -4.48
C LEU A 41 -2.99 8.72 -4.46
N TRP A 42 -2.00 8.48 -5.33
CA TRP A 42 -1.11 7.32 -5.26
C TRP A 42 0.02 7.57 -4.26
N SER A 43 0.63 8.76 -4.32
CA SER A 43 1.73 9.16 -3.42
C SER A 43 1.29 9.38 -1.96
N LYS A 44 0.10 9.94 -1.69
CA LYS A 44 -0.37 10.17 -0.30
C LYS A 44 -0.46 8.90 0.52
N THR A 45 -0.64 7.74 -0.11
CA THR A 45 -0.65 6.50 0.66
C THR A 45 0.73 6.02 1.06
N THR A 46 1.84 6.36 0.41
CA THR A 46 3.17 5.83 0.78
C THR A 46 4.20 6.89 1.15
N LYS A 47 4.02 8.17 0.79
CA LYS A 47 4.95 9.24 1.17
C LYS A 47 4.88 9.61 2.65
N ASP A 48 3.74 9.38 3.31
CA ASP A 48 3.55 9.70 4.74
C ASP A 48 3.72 8.50 5.67
N ARG A 49 4.11 7.32 5.15
CA ARG A 49 4.36 6.15 6.02
C ARG A 49 5.82 6.12 6.42
N ASN A 50 6.09 6.37 7.69
CA ASN A 50 7.34 6.03 8.34
C ASN A 50 7.13 4.86 9.31
N CYS A 51 8.18 4.09 9.57
CA CYS A 51 8.11 3.07 10.59
C CYS A 51 8.14 3.73 11.97
N SER A 52 7.17 3.48 12.84
CA SER A 52 7.14 4.06 14.19
C SER A 52 8.29 3.60 15.12
N ILE A 53 9.14 2.67 14.68
CA ILE A 53 10.31 2.18 15.43
C ILE A 53 11.62 2.72 14.84
N CYS A 54 11.81 2.58 13.52
CA CYS A 54 13.09 2.92 12.88
C CYS A 54 12.99 4.09 11.89
N ASN A 55 11.83 4.74 11.77
CA ASN A 55 11.54 5.85 10.88
C ASN A 55 11.84 5.63 9.39
N VAL A 56 12.14 4.39 8.97
CA VAL A 56 12.38 4.09 7.55
C VAL A 56 11.15 4.46 6.74
N ILE A 57 11.38 5.11 5.59
CA ILE A 57 10.32 5.52 4.64
C ILE A 57 10.16 4.52 3.49
N HIS A 58 11.09 3.58 3.36
CA HIS A 58 11.09 2.52 2.37
C HIS A 58 11.13 1.15 3.04
N THR A 59 10.24 0.25 2.63
CA THR A 59 10.15 -1.13 3.10
C THR A 59 9.43 -1.96 2.06
N SER A 60 9.73 -3.26 1.99
CA SER A 60 9.03 -4.19 1.10
C SER A 60 7.54 -4.31 1.42
N HIS A 61 7.19 -4.25 2.71
CA HIS A 61 5.81 -4.29 3.16
C HIS A 61 5.60 -3.45 4.43
N TRP A 62 4.39 -2.91 4.58
CA TRP A 62 3.96 -2.07 5.70
C TRP A 62 2.92 -2.81 6.54
N TYR A 63 3.16 -2.90 7.85
CA TYR A 63 2.26 -3.53 8.82
C TYR A 63 1.58 -2.45 9.66
N ARG A 64 0.30 -2.64 10.00
CA ARG A 64 -0.42 -1.74 10.91
C ARG A 64 0.03 -2.00 12.35
N TYR A 65 0.20 -0.95 13.15
CA TYR A 65 0.65 -1.07 14.54
C TYR A 65 -0.18 -0.25 15.49
N SER A 66 -0.84 -0.92 16.46
CA SER A 66 -1.56 -0.33 17.60
C SER A 66 -2.69 0.66 17.26
N LYS A 67 -2.39 1.81 16.65
CA LYS A 67 -3.33 2.90 16.35
C LYS A 67 -3.44 3.19 14.84
N PRO A 68 -4.54 3.80 14.37
CA PRO A 68 -4.65 4.29 12.99
C PRO A 68 -3.50 5.24 12.66
N GLY A 69 -2.87 5.08 11.49
CA GLY A 69 -1.74 5.91 11.06
C GLY A 69 -0.37 5.46 11.56
N HIS A 70 -0.29 4.52 12.49
CA HIS A 70 0.98 3.94 12.94
C HIS A 70 1.33 2.69 12.14
N TYR A 71 2.51 2.70 11.52
CA TYR A 71 2.97 1.61 10.67
C TYR A 71 4.34 1.09 11.11
N LEU A 72 4.57 -0.20 10.90
CA LEU A 72 5.87 -0.83 11.04
C LEU A 72 6.37 -1.32 9.68
N CYS A 73 7.67 -1.16 9.45
CA CYS A 73 8.33 -1.82 8.35
C CYS A 73 8.38 -3.34 8.58
N ALA A 74 8.69 -4.10 7.53
CA ALA A 74 8.73 -5.56 7.60
C ALA A 74 9.74 -6.07 8.64
N ALA A 75 10.92 -5.46 8.71
CA ALA A 75 11.96 -5.84 9.67
C ALA A 75 11.50 -5.61 11.14
N CYS A 76 10.95 -4.44 11.44
CA CYS A 76 10.48 -4.12 12.79
C CYS A 76 9.29 -4.99 13.21
N TYR A 77 8.37 -5.29 12.28
CA TYR A 77 7.27 -6.19 12.55
C TYR A 77 7.76 -7.61 12.89
N GLN A 78 8.67 -8.16 12.09
CA GLN A 78 9.25 -9.49 12.36
C GLN A 78 9.98 -9.53 13.70
N LYS A 79 10.74 -8.48 14.05
CA LYS A 79 11.42 -8.36 15.34
C LYS A 79 10.43 -8.38 16.50
N GLN A 80 9.31 -7.64 16.40
CA GLN A 80 8.25 -7.67 17.42
C GLN A 80 7.64 -9.06 17.59
N GLN A 81 7.40 -9.79 16.48
CA GLN A 81 6.83 -11.13 16.57
C GLN A 81 7.76 -12.13 17.24
N ARG A 82 9.08 -12.01 17.04
CA ARG A 82 10.08 -12.84 17.76
C ARG A 82 10.07 -12.55 19.26
N ILE A 83 10.00 -11.28 19.66
CA ILE A 83 9.92 -10.88 21.08
C ILE A 83 8.65 -11.42 21.73
N LYS A 84 7.49 -11.30 21.07
CA LYS A 84 6.22 -11.84 21.57
C LYS A 84 6.25 -13.35 21.76
N LYS A 85 6.87 -14.09 20.82
CA LYS A 85 7.05 -15.53 20.94
C LYS A 85 7.97 -15.90 22.11
N SER A 86 9.04 -15.14 22.33
CA SER A 86 9.95 -15.35 23.45
C SER A 86 9.27 -15.15 24.81
N HIS A 87 8.38 -14.17 24.95
CA HIS A 87 7.64 -13.94 26.19
C HIS A 87 6.55 -15.00 26.47
N ASN A 88 5.99 -15.62 25.43
CA ASN A 88 4.99 -16.68 25.61
C ASN A 88 5.59 -18.04 25.94
N ASN A 89 6.90 -18.23 25.77
CA ASN A 89 7.58 -19.51 26.01
C ASN A 89 8.18 -19.63 27.42
N THR A 90 7.96 -18.63 28.28
CA THR A 90 8.49 -18.57 29.66
C THR A 90 7.39 -18.70 30.73
N LYS A 91 6.24 -19.30 30.37
CA LYS A 91 5.16 -19.64 31.29
C LYS A 91 4.88 -21.12 31.27
#